data_AF-A0A6N7YUB7-F1
#
_entry.id   AF-A0A6N7YUB7-F1
#
_cell.length_a   1.000
_cell.length_b   1.000
_cell.length_c   1.000
_cell.angle_alpha   90.00
_cell.angle_beta   90.00
_cell.angle_gamma   90.00
#
_symmetry.space_group_name_H-M   'P 1'
#
loop_
_entity.id
_entity.type
_entity.pdbx_description
1 polymer ?
#
loop_
_entity_poly.entity_id
_entity_poly.type
_entity_poly.pdbx_seq_one_letter_code
_entity_poly.pdbx_strand_id
1 'polypeptide(L)'
;MPRRLLPPALLGAALLLAAPTAATAAPADRASALAAWQAAQVDAAVPAGWTGAVGGCDPGNESDASRAATLRTINTLRSFAGVPPVTLSDEYNRKALAAALMMRAASDLSHDPGPAWPCSSAEGREGAASSNLFLGLAGPAAMVGYVDDEGVASLGHRRWVLNPAATTFGTGSTGARDGSGPPTNALWVFGPSAPVAPGTLVAWPPAGWTPWEWVFADWTVAVGGDGQTVDLSAATVTVTLDGAPLTVSGIRDMGPGYGSGRTLSWQVAVPPTARTGDHVLEVTVGGATVDGAPTPISWRVSAFRAQGTGGGTGGGGGGTGSGGGTGTGGGSGSGGGTTTSVSFTRRPAITGASRGTTRVGALLRARTGLRGATRTTYRWRRDGATIRGATRSSYRVTRRDRGRRISVRITGRDAAGRTVVATSATVRVRR
;
A
#
# COMPACT_ATOMS: atom_id res chain seq x y z
N MET A 1 -37.30 -70.12 -9.71
CA MET A 1 -36.04 -69.40 -10.01
C MET A 1 -36.07 -68.04 -9.31
N PRO A 2 -35.31 -67.81 -8.23
CA PRO A 2 -35.27 -66.48 -7.61
C PRO A 2 -34.21 -65.62 -8.30
N ARG A 3 -34.64 -64.42 -8.73
CA ARG A 3 -33.81 -63.38 -9.34
C ARG A 3 -32.78 -62.86 -8.33
N ARG A 4 -31.49 -62.94 -8.69
CA ARG A 4 -30.40 -62.25 -7.99
C ARG A 4 -30.48 -60.75 -8.29
N LEU A 5 -30.66 -59.94 -7.25
CA LEU A 5 -30.45 -58.49 -7.30
C LEU A 5 -28.95 -58.20 -7.10
N LEU A 6 -28.32 -57.55 -8.07
CA LEU A 6 -26.99 -56.93 -7.92
C LEU A 6 -27.14 -55.60 -7.16
N PRO A 7 -26.20 -55.24 -6.26
CA PRO A 7 -26.19 -53.93 -5.64
C PRO A 7 -25.66 -52.86 -6.61
N PRO A 8 -26.06 -51.59 -6.45
CA PRO A 8 -25.61 -50.50 -7.33
C PRO A 8 -24.15 -50.14 -7.05
N ALA A 9 -23.41 -49.86 -8.13
CA ALA A 9 -22.05 -49.34 -8.07
C ALA A 9 -22.06 -47.91 -7.51
N LEU A 10 -21.42 -47.71 -6.36
CA LEU A 10 -21.09 -46.39 -5.82
C LEU A 10 -19.96 -45.79 -6.65
N LEU A 11 -20.28 -44.86 -7.56
CA LEU A 11 -19.30 -43.92 -8.09
C LEU A 11 -18.92 -42.95 -6.97
N GLY A 12 -17.78 -43.21 -6.32
CA GLY A 12 -17.13 -42.25 -5.45
C GLY A 12 -16.61 -41.08 -6.27
N ALA A 13 -17.32 -39.96 -6.24
CA ALA A 13 -16.76 -38.69 -6.68
C ALA A 13 -15.63 -38.32 -5.70
N ALA A 14 -14.38 -38.46 -6.15
CA ALA A 14 -13.23 -37.92 -5.43
C ALA A 14 -13.33 -36.39 -5.47
N LEU A 15 -13.93 -35.82 -4.43
CA LEU A 15 -13.88 -34.40 -4.15
C LEU A 15 -12.40 -34.08 -3.85
N LEU A 16 -11.70 -33.47 -4.81
CA LEU A 16 -10.42 -32.81 -4.55
C LEU A 16 -10.70 -31.68 -3.56
N LEU A 17 -10.62 -32.00 -2.27
CA LEU A 17 -10.48 -31.01 -1.22
C LEU A 17 -9.20 -30.26 -1.51
N ALA A 18 -9.34 -29.05 -2.08
CA ALA A 18 -8.27 -28.07 -2.07
C ALA A 18 -7.84 -27.93 -0.61
N ALA A 19 -6.61 -28.38 -0.30
CA ALA A 19 -6.05 -28.24 1.03
C ALA A 19 -6.14 -26.77 1.45
N PRO A 20 -6.44 -26.48 2.72
CA PRO A 20 -6.37 -25.11 3.22
C PRO A 20 -4.96 -24.61 2.92
N THR A 21 -4.87 -23.54 2.13
CA THR A 21 -3.60 -22.85 1.87
C THR A 21 -3.02 -22.49 3.23
N ALA A 22 -1.97 -23.20 3.63
CA ALA A 22 -1.23 -22.93 4.85
C ALA A 22 -0.93 -21.43 4.92
N ALA A 23 -1.06 -20.85 6.11
CA ALA A 23 -0.62 -19.49 6.36
C ALA A 23 0.77 -19.32 5.73
N THR A 24 0.91 -18.39 4.79
CA THR A 24 2.21 -18.09 4.23
C THR A 24 3.01 -17.48 5.37
N ALA A 25 3.97 -18.24 5.91
CA ALA A 25 4.86 -17.76 6.94
C ALA A 25 5.63 -16.54 6.42
N ALA A 26 6.06 -15.66 7.34
CA ALA A 26 6.98 -14.59 7.00
C ALA A 26 8.20 -15.15 6.26
N PRO A 27 8.78 -14.42 5.28
CA PRO A 27 9.96 -14.90 4.58
C PRO A 27 11.10 -15.25 5.55
N ALA A 28 11.60 -16.49 5.45
CA ALA A 28 12.61 -17.01 6.38
C ALA A 28 14.00 -16.39 6.14
N ASP A 29 14.27 -15.93 4.92
CA ASP A 29 15.57 -15.43 4.50
C ASP A 29 15.44 -14.30 3.46
N ARG A 30 16.59 -13.70 3.10
CA ARG A 30 16.67 -12.63 2.10
C ARG A 30 16.14 -13.05 0.73
N ALA A 31 16.41 -14.30 0.33
CA ALA A 31 16.09 -14.79 -1.01
C ALA A 31 14.58 -14.96 -1.19
N SER A 32 13.93 -15.58 -0.21
CA SER A 32 12.46 -15.71 -0.14
C SER A 32 11.77 -14.35 -0.03
N ALA A 33 12.34 -13.40 0.74
CA ALA A 33 11.80 -12.04 0.82
C ALA A 33 11.92 -11.28 -0.51
N LEU A 34 13.05 -11.40 -1.21
CA LEU A 34 13.25 -10.81 -2.53
C LEU A 34 12.30 -11.41 -3.56
N ALA A 35 12.14 -12.74 -3.57
CA ALA A 35 11.22 -13.43 -4.48
C ALA A 35 9.76 -13.01 -4.25
N ALA A 36 9.32 -12.93 -2.99
CA ALA A 36 7.98 -12.47 -2.64
C ALA A 36 7.74 -11.01 -3.06
N TRP A 37 8.73 -10.13 -2.85
CA TRP A 37 8.66 -8.75 -3.31
C TRP A 37 8.60 -8.66 -4.84
N GLN A 38 9.45 -9.40 -5.57
CA GLN A 38 9.42 -9.44 -7.04
C GLN A 38 8.08 -9.95 -7.57
N ALA A 39 7.48 -10.96 -6.94
CA ALA A 39 6.14 -11.44 -7.29
C ALA A 39 5.08 -10.35 -7.07
N ALA A 40 5.15 -9.61 -5.95
CA ALA A 40 4.26 -8.47 -5.71
C ALA A 40 4.45 -7.34 -6.75
N GLN A 41 5.67 -7.13 -7.27
CA GLN A 41 5.90 -6.18 -8.36
C GLN A 41 5.27 -6.64 -9.70
N VAL A 42 5.26 -7.94 -9.97
CA VAL A 42 4.54 -8.51 -11.13
C VAL A 42 3.03 -8.34 -10.95
N ASP A 43 2.50 -8.66 -9.76
CA ASP A 43 1.10 -8.47 -9.43
C ASP A 43 0.67 -7.00 -9.57
N ALA A 44 1.51 -6.05 -9.14
CA ALA A 44 1.26 -4.61 -9.30
C ALA A 44 1.07 -4.14 -10.75
N ALA A 45 1.54 -4.91 -11.74
CA ALA A 45 1.35 -4.61 -13.16
C ALA A 45 0.05 -5.20 -13.74
N VAL A 46 -0.66 -6.06 -13.01
CA VAL A 46 -1.91 -6.67 -13.48
C VAL A 46 -3.00 -5.59 -13.55
N PRO A 47 -3.60 -5.34 -14.73
CA PRO A 47 -4.65 -4.35 -14.87
C PRO A 47 -5.95 -4.83 -14.20
N ALA A 48 -6.75 -3.88 -13.70
CA ALA A 48 -8.05 -4.21 -13.11
C ALA A 48 -8.97 -5.01 -14.06
N GLY A 49 -8.87 -4.77 -15.36
CA GLY A 49 -9.75 -5.38 -16.36
C GLY A 49 -11.21 -5.01 -16.15
N TRP A 50 -11.46 -3.80 -15.63
CA TRP A 50 -12.79 -3.31 -15.29
C TRP A 50 -13.66 -3.13 -16.54
N THR A 51 -14.86 -3.70 -16.54
CA THR A 51 -15.80 -3.66 -17.68
C THR A 51 -16.96 -2.67 -17.50
N GLY A 52 -17.04 -1.99 -16.36
CA GLY A 52 -18.13 -1.04 -16.07
C GLY A 52 -17.91 0.34 -16.68
N ALA A 53 -18.85 1.25 -16.40
CA ALA A 53 -18.83 2.61 -16.92
C ALA A 53 -19.42 3.62 -15.91
N VAL A 54 -18.78 4.80 -15.80
CA VAL A 54 -19.34 5.93 -15.05
C VAL A 54 -20.60 6.47 -15.74
N GLY A 55 -20.59 6.53 -17.08
CA GLY A 55 -21.78 6.85 -17.85
C GLY A 55 -22.82 5.74 -17.69
N GLY A 56 -24.00 6.09 -17.17
CA GLY A 56 -25.04 5.11 -16.84
C GLY A 56 -24.86 4.40 -15.49
N CYS A 57 -23.79 4.71 -14.74
CA CYS A 57 -23.51 4.14 -13.42
C CYS A 57 -23.51 2.60 -13.38
N ASP A 58 -22.89 2.00 -14.39
CA ASP A 58 -22.74 0.56 -14.49
C ASP A 58 -21.49 0.08 -13.73
N PRO A 59 -21.63 -0.70 -12.65
CA PRO A 59 -20.48 -1.25 -11.93
C PRO A 59 -19.69 -2.26 -12.74
N GLY A 60 -20.28 -2.94 -13.73
CA GLY A 60 -19.63 -4.00 -14.50
C GLY A 60 -18.92 -5.03 -13.61
N ASN A 61 -17.76 -5.52 -14.06
CA ASN A 61 -16.95 -6.49 -13.33
C ASN A 61 -15.48 -6.06 -13.29
N GLU A 62 -14.79 -6.40 -12.19
CA GLU A 62 -13.32 -6.50 -12.16
C GLU A 62 -12.90 -7.89 -12.67
N SER A 63 -11.74 -7.99 -13.31
CA SER A 63 -11.23 -9.28 -13.80
C SER A 63 -10.76 -10.19 -12.68
N ASP A 64 -10.92 -11.50 -12.87
CA ASP A 64 -10.45 -12.51 -11.91
C ASP A 64 -8.93 -12.48 -11.73
N ALA A 65 -8.19 -12.15 -12.81
CA ALA A 65 -6.75 -11.96 -12.75
C ALA A 65 -6.36 -10.83 -11.78
N SER A 66 -7.08 -9.69 -11.82
CA SER A 66 -6.86 -8.57 -10.90
C SER A 66 -7.20 -8.95 -9.46
N ARG A 67 -8.34 -9.62 -9.23
CA ARG A 67 -8.73 -10.07 -7.88
C ARG A 67 -7.72 -11.06 -7.29
N ALA A 68 -7.26 -12.01 -8.09
CA ALA A 68 -6.26 -12.99 -7.67
C ALA A 68 -4.90 -12.33 -7.35
N ALA A 69 -4.44 -11.40 -8.18
CA ALA A 69 -3.22 -10.63 -7.92
C ALA A 69 -3.36 -9.73 -6.68
N THR A 70 -4.55 -9.17 -6.45
CA THR A 70 -4.85 -8.32 -5.30
C THR A 70 -4.82 -9.14 -4.02
N LEU A 71 -5.46 -10.32 -4.02
CA LEU A 71 -5.43 -11.25 -2.89
C LEU A 71 -4.01 -11.73 -2.57
N ARG A 72 -3.22 -12.10 -3.59
CA ARG A 72 -1.81 -12.46 -3.39
C ARG A 72 -1.04 -11.33 -2.74
N THR A 73 -1.18 -10.10 -3.22
CA THR A 73 -0.49 -8.93 -2.65
C THR A 73 -0.92 -8.64 -1.21
N ILE A 74 -2.22 -8.73 -0.88
CA ILE A 74 -2.71 -8.62 0.49
C ILE A 74 -2.02 -9.65 1.38
N ASN A 75 -2.03 -10.92 0.96
CA ASN A 75 -1.49 -12.01 1.76
C ASN A 75 0.04 -12.00 1.83
N THR A 76 0.75 -11.46 0.84
CA THR A 76 2.19 -11.19 0.92
C THR A 76 2.50 -10.09 1.94
N LEU A 77 1.74 -8.99 1.95
CA LEU A 77 1.96 -7.94 2.97
C LEU A 77 1.65 -8.46 4.38
N ARG A 78 0.59 -9.27 4.51
CA ARG A 78 0.21 -9.91 5.77
C ARG A 78 1.22 -10.94 6.25
N SER A 79 1.81 -11.74 5.36
CA SER A 79 2.86 -12.71 5.73
C SER A 79 4.10 -12.00 6.28
N PHE A 80 4.53 -10.90 5.64
CA PHE A 80 5.62 -10.08 6.16
C PHE A 80 5.30 -9.53 7.55
N ALA A 81 4.08 -9.07 7.79
CA ALA A 81 3.64 -8.59 9.10
C ALA A 81 3.41 -9.71 10.14
N GLY A 82 3.56 -10.98 9.76
CA GLY A 82 3.36 -12.12 10.65
C GLY A 82 1.89 -12.40 11.01
N VAL A 83 0.93 -11.96 10.19
CA VAL A 83 -0.51 -12.16 10.44
C VAL A 83 -1.14 -13.16 9.45
N PRO A 84 -2.19 -13.91 9.85
CA PRO A 84 -2.79 -14.95 9.02
C PRO A 84 -3.31 -14.43 7.67
N PRO A 85 -3.35 -15.23 6.59
CA PRO A 85 -3.93 -14.80 5.33
C PRO A 85 -5.45 -14.59 5.43
N VAL A 86 -6.00 -13.84 4.48
CA VAL A 86 -7.44 -13.70 4.26
C VAL A 86 -7.87 -14.38 2.96
N THR A 87 -9.17 -14.59 2.81
CA THR A 87 -9.83 -14.90 1.53
C THR A 87 -10.64 -13.70 1.02
N LEU A 88 -11.10 -13.76 -0.23
CA LEU A 88 -12.06 -12.78 -0.76
C LEU A 88 -13.47 -13.37 -0.79
N SER A 89 -14.45 -12.54 -0.44
CA SER A 89 -15.88 -12.82 -0.58
C SER A 89 -16.44 -12.16 -1.83
N ASP A 90 -17.19 -12.91 -2.65
CA ASP A 90 -17.86 -12.38 -3.84
C ASP A 90 -18.87 -11.29 -3.52
N GLU A 91 -19.57 -11.41 -2.38
CA GLU A 91 -20.47 -10.37 -1.90
C GLU A 91 -19.71 -9.07 -1.62
N TYR A 92 -18.61 -9.17 -0.87
CA TYR A 92 -17.81 -8.01 -0.50
C TYR A 92 -17.10 -7.42 -1.73
N ASN A 93 -16.66 -8.25 -2.68
CA ASN A 93 -16.08 -7.81 -3.95
C ASN A 93 -17.09 -6.96 -4.74
N ARG A 94 -18.33 -7.41 -4.85
CA ARG A 94 -19.40 -6.68 -5.55
C ARG A 94 -19.69 -5.33 -4.91
N LYS A 95 -19.84 -5.28 -3.58
CA LYS A 95 -20.09 -4.02 -2.85
C LYS A 95 -18.89 -3.07 -2.92
N ALA A 96 -17.67 -3.59 -2.81
CA ALA A 96 -16.46 -2.81 -2.99
C ALA A 96 -16.36 -2.22 -4.40
N LEU A 97 -16.72 -2.98 -5.45
CA LEU A 97 -16.69 -2.46 -6.83
C LEU A 97 -17.71 -1.33 -7.04
N ALA A 98 -18.92 -1.47 -6.48
CA ALA A 98 -19.91 -0.40 -6.48
C ALA A 98 -19.41 0.86 -5.76
N ALA A 99 -18.71 0.71 -4.63
CA ALA A 99 -18.09 1.82 -3.92
C ALA A 99 -16.97 2.48 -4.75
N ALA A 100 -16.11 1.67 -5.38
CA ALA A 100 -15.04 2.17 -6.24
C ALA A 100 -15.58 2.98 -7.44
N LEU A 101 -16.70 2.55 -8.04
CA LEU A 101 -17.41 3.31 -9.07
C LEU A 101 -17.88 4.67 -8.54
N MET A 102 -18.53 4.70 -7.37
CA MET A 102 -18.98 5.95 -6.75
C MET A 102 -17.84 6.94 -6.51
N MET A 103 -16.69 6.46 -6.02
CA MET A 103 -15.51 7.30 -5.82
C MET A 103 -14.92 7.80 -7.14
N ARG A 104 -14.94 6.97 -8.19
CA ARG A 104 -14.46 7.35 -9.53
C ARG A 104 -15.34 8.45 -10.12
N ALA A 105 -16.66 8.24 -10.10
CA ALA A 105 -17.66 9.15 -10.64
C ALA A 105 -17.62 10.53 -9.95
N ALA A 106 -17.33 10.56 -8.64
CA ALA A 106 -17.16 11.81 -7.90
C ALA A 106 -15.76 12.41 -8.03
N SER A 107 -14.76 11.61 -8.41
CA SER A 107 -13.34 11.97 -8.28
C SER A 107 -12.97 12.49 -6.87
N ASP A 108 -13.64 11.95 -5.85
CA ASP A 108 -13.48 12.27 -4.43
C ASP A 108 -13.67 10.99 -3.60
N LEU A 109 -13.29 11.02 -2.33
CA LEU A 109 -13.44 9.89 -1.40
C LEU A 109 -14.39 10.25 -0.26
N SER A 110 -15.27 9.31 0.11
CA SER A 110 -16.08 9.40 1.34
C SER A 110 -16.40 7.99 1.85
N HIS A 111 -16.29 7.79 3.16
CA HIS A 111 -16.82 6.58 3.83
C HIS A 111 -18.31 6.71 4.18
N ASP A 112 -18.88 7.92 4.06
CA ASP A 112 -20.31 8.18 4.27
C ASP A 112 -20.89 8.97 3.08
N PRO A 113 -20.92 8.38 1.88
CA PRO A 113 -21.50 9.04 0.72
C PRO A 113 -23.04 9.05 0.82
N GLY A 114 -23.63 10.24 0.77
CA GLY A 114 -25.08 10.38 0.77
C GLY A 114 -25.76 9.95 -0.55
N PRO A 115 -27.11 9.98 -0.61
CA PRO A 115 -27.86 9.58 -1.81
C PRO A 115 -27.57 10.44 -3.05
N ALA A 116 -27.17 11.69 -2.88
CA ALA A 116 -26.82 12.60 -3.98
C ALA A 116 -25.39 12.40 -4.54
N TRP A 117 -24.62 11.46 -3.97
CA TRP A 117 -23.28 11.15 -4.46
C TRP A 117 -23.35 10.57 -5.90
N PRO A 118 -22.42 10.93 -6.81
CA PRO A 118 -22.39 10.38 -8.16
C PRO A 118 -22.38 8.84 -8.16
N CYS A 119 -23.31 8.25 -8.93
CA CYS A 119 -23.54 6.80 -8.98
C CYS A 119 -23.86 6.15 -7.63
N SER A 120 -24.46 6.88 -6.69
CA SER A 120 -24.86 6.34 -5.38
C SER A 120 -25.80 5.15 -5.54
N SER A 121 -25.42 4.02 -4.93
CA SER A 121 -26.25 2.83 -4.80
C SER A 121 -26.21 2.35 -3.34
N ALA A 122 -27.18 1.54 -2.90
CA ALA A 122 -27.17 1.00 -1.55
C ALA A 122 -25.89 0.19 -1.28
N GLU A 123 -25.53 -0.68 -2.23
CA GLU A 123 -24.33 -1.52 -2.17
C GLU A 123 -23.04 -0.70 -2.17
N GLY A 124 -22.97 0.37 -2.97
CA GLY A 124 -21.79 1.22 -3.02
C GLY A 124 -21.63 2.10 -1.77
N ARG A 125 -22.73 2.55 -1.14
CA ARG A 125 -22.66 3.24 0.16
C ARG A 125 -22.18 2.32 1.26
N GLU A 126 -22.71 1.10 1.31
CA GLU A 126 -22.28 0.08 2.26
C GLU A 126 -20.82 -0.31 2.03
N GLY A 127 -20.43 -0.53 0.76
CA GLY A 127 -19.05 -0.78 0.37
C GLY A 127 -18.12 0.35 0.81
N ALA A 128 -18.52 1.61 0.65
CA ALA A 128 -17.73 2.76 1.06
C ALA A 128 -17.53 2.84 2.58
N ALA A 129 -18.59 2.56 3.34
CA ALA A 129 -18.57 2.54 4.80
C ALA A 129 -17.70 1.40 5.37
N SER A 130 -17.60 0.28 4.65
CA SER A 130 -16.89 -0.92 5.09
C SER A 130 -15.49 -1.11 4.52
N SER A 131 -15.03 -0.18 3.68
CA SER A 131 -13.77 -0.33 2.94
C SER A 131 -12.73 0.69 3.32
N ASN A 132 -11.46 0.31 3.23
CA ASN A 132 -10.40 1.25 2.87
C ASN A 132 -10.64 1.75 1.45
N LEU A 133 -10.41 3.04 1.18
CA LEU A 133 -10.70 3.67 -0.12
C LEU A 133 -9.47 4.33 -0.73
N PHE A 134 -9.21 4.07 -2.00
CA PHE A 134 -8.08 4.63 -2.75
C PHE A 134 -8.56 5.41 -3.98
N LEU A 135 -8.00 6.61 -4.16
CA LEU A 135 -8.17 7.44 -5.34
C LEU A 135 -6.82 7.67 -6.01
N GLY A 136 -6.63 7.09 -7.19
CA GLY A 136 -5.41 7.20 -8.00
C GLY A 136 -4.59 5.92 -8.11
N LEU A 137 -4.95 4.86 -7.37
CA LEU A 137 -4.44 3.49 -7.55
C LEU A 137 -5.62 2.52 -7.55
N ALA A 138 -5.39 1.38 -8.18
CA ALA A 138 -6.34 0.29 -8.33
C ALA A 138 -5.62 -1.05 -8.11
N GLY A 139 -6.38 -2.11 -7.83
CA GLY A 139 -5.87 -3.48 -7.76
C GLY A 139 -4.70 -3.65 -6.78
N PRO A 140 -3.69 -4.46 -7.13
CA PRO A 140 -2.60 -4.81 -6.22
C PRO A 140 -1.76 -3.60 -5.74
N ALA A 141 -1.55 -2.60 -6.62
CA ALA A 141 -0.80 -1.40 -6.27
C ALA A 141 -1.48 -0.58 -5.15
N ALA A 142 -2.81 -0.61 -5.06
CA ALA A 142 -3.53 0.05 -3.97
C ALA A 142 -3.28 -0.63 -2.61
N MET A 143 -3.02 -1.94 -2.58
CA MET A 143 -2.75 -2.68 -1.34
C MET A 143 -1.47 -2.23 -0.67
N VAL A 144 -0.40 -2.08 -1.45
CA VAL A 144 0.87 -1.50 -0.97
C VAL A 144 0.64 -0.06 -0.50
N GLY A 145 -0.18 0.71 -1.23
CA GLY A 145 -0.54 2.07 -0.84
C GLY A 145 -1.30 2.16 0.49
N TYR A 146 -2.19 1.21 0.78
CA TYR A 146 -2.90 1.14 2.07
C TYR A 146 -1.95 0.80 3.22
N VAL A 147 -0.95 -0.06 2.99
CA VAL A 147 0.06 -0.36 4.03
C VAL A 147 1.07 0.78 4.16
N ASP A 148 1.47 1.48 3.09
CA ASP A 148 2.29 2.70 3.21
C ASP A 148 1.55 3.76 4.03
N ASP A 149 0.27 3.99 3.70
CA ASP A 149 -0.65 4.88 4.40
C ASP A 149 -0.14 6.35 4.46
N GLU A 150 0.69 6.73 3.47
CA GLU A 150 1.34 8.03 3.42
C GLU A 150 0.31 9.16 3.45
N GLY A 151 0.47 10.07 4.42
CA GLY A 151 -0.37 11.27 4.55
C GLY A 151 -1.68 11.03 5.29
N VAL A 152 -1.92 9.83 5.81
CA VAL A 152 -3.10 9.50 6.62
C VAL A 152 -2.72 9.47 8.10
N ALA A 153 -3.17 10.47 8.84
CA ALA A 153 -2.72 10.66 10.23
C ALA A 153 -3.10 9.50 11.17
N SER A 154 -4.18 8.76 10.88
CA SER A 154 -4.67 7.64 11.67
C SER A 154 -4.00 6.30 11.36
N LEU A 155 -3.21 6.23 10.28
CA LEU A 155 -2.66 4.98 9.72
C LEU A 155 -3.71 3.85 9.68
N GLY A 156 -4.96 4.25 9.41
CA GLY A 156 -6.12 3.38 9.56
C GLY A 156 -6.16 2.30 8.49
N HIS A 157 -5.70 2.60 7.27
CA HIS A 157 -5.73 1.64 6.19
C HIS A 157 -4.76 0.49 6.47
N ARG A 158 -3.54 0.81 6.91
CA ARG A 158 -2.54 -0.18 7.32
C ARG A 158 -3.09 -1.08 8.43
N ARG A 159 -3.68 -0.48 9.46
CA ARG A 159 -4.20 -1.19 10.64
C ARG A 159 -5.40 -2.08 10.31
N TRP A 160 -6.15 -1.79 9.25
CA TRP A 160 -7.18 -2.70 8.74
C TRP A 160 -6.60 -3.81 7.87
N VAL A 161 -5.68 -3.50 6.95
CA VAL A 161 -5.05 -4.51 6.08
C VAL A 161 -4.26 -5.53 6.89
N LEU A 162 -3.59 -5.09 7.95
CA LEU A 162 -2.78 -5.92 8.84
C LEU A 162 -3.52 -6.32 10.12
N ASN A 163 -4.86 -6.26 10.13
CA ASN A 163 -5.64 -6.75 11.27
C ASN A 163 -5.40 -8.26 11.46
N PRO A 164 -4.84 -8.72 12.58
CA PRO A 164 -4.56 -10.13 12.82
C PRO A 164 -5.83 -10.98 12.94
N ALA A 165 -6.96 -10.37 13.32
CA ALA A 165 -8.25 -11.04 13.44
C ALA A 165 -8.95 -11.24 12.08
N ALA A 166 -8.58 -10.49 11.04
CA ALA A 166 -9.30 -10.52 9.78
C ALA A 166 -9.17 -11.89 9.08
N THR A 167 -10.30 -12.43 8.62
CA THR A 167 -10.36 -13.71 7.88
C THR A 167 -10.80 -13.54 6.43
N THR A 168 -11.64 -12.53 6.17
CA THR A 168 -12.31 -12.34 4.87
C THR A 168 -12.32 -10.87 4.51
N PHE A 169 -11.89 -10.54 3.30
CA PHE A 169 -11.98 -9.21 2.70
C PHE A 169 -12.84 -9.24 1.43
N GLY A 170 -13.03 -8.09 0.82
CA GLY A 170 -13.50 -7.95 -0.56
C GLY A 170 -12.75 -6.84 -1.26
N THR A 171 -12.63 -6.91 -2.59
CA THR A 171 -11.96 -5.86 -3.36
C THR A 171 -12.73 -5.52 -4.62
N GLY A 172 -12.70 -4.24 -4.96
CA GLY A 172 -13.29 -3.72 -6.17
C GLY A 172 -12.42 -2.61 -6.74
N SER A 173 -11.92 -2.81 -7.95
CA SER A 173 -11.03 -1.88 -8.64
C SER A 173 -11.63 -1.41 -9.95
N THR A 174 -11.58 -0.10 -10.19
CA THR A 174 -11.90 0.46 -11.51
C THR A 174 -10.66 0.53 -12.39
N GLY A 175 -10.88 0.65 -13.70
CA GLY A 175 -9.82 0.61 -14.71
C GLY A 175 -8.85 1.80 -14.66
N ALA A 176 -7.92 1.82 -15.62
CA ALA A 176 -6.96 2.92 -15.77
C ALA A 176 -7.66 4.29 -15.86
N ARG A 177 -6.89 5.36 -15.64
CA ARG A 177 -7.40 6.73 -15.76
C ARG A 177 -7.93 6.97 -17.17
N ASP A 178 -9.12 7.56 -17.25
CA ASP A 178 -9.72 8.01 -18.51
C ASP A 178 -10.46 9.35 -18.29
N GLY A 179 -11.28 9.76 -19.26
CA GLY A 179 -12.11 10.96 -19.18
C GLY A 179 -13.18 10.93 -18.09
N SER A 180 -13.44 9.78 -17.46
CA SER A 180 -14.46 9.58 -16.42
C SER A 180 -13.93 9.65 -14.98
N GLY A 181 -12.60 9.59 -14.79
CA GLY A 181 -12.00 9.71 -13.47
C GLY A 181 -10.64 9.02 -13.33
N PRO A 182 -9.96 9.18 -12.18
CA PRO A 182 -8.79 8.40 -11.84
C PRO A 182 -9.17 6.94 -11.52
N PRO A 183 -8.22 5.99 -11.59
CA PRO A 183 -8.42 4.65 -11.05
C PRO A 183 -8.78 4.72 -9.56
N THR A 184 -9.64 3.83 -9.12
CA THR A 184 -10.09 3.70 -7.74
C THR A 184 -10.04 2.26 -7.29
N ASN A 185 -9.82 2.07 -6.00
CA ASN A 185 -10.04 0.80 -5.32
C ASN A 185 -10.85 1.03 -4.05
N ALA A 186 -11.73 0.09 -3.75
CA ALA A 186 -12.23 -0.12 -2.41
C ALA A 186 -11.77 -1.51 -1.95
N LEU A 187 -11.25 -1.59 -0.73
CA LEU A 187 -10.92 -2.84 -0.07
C LEU A 187 -11.81 -2.96 1.16
N TRP A 188 -12.82 -3.82 1.09
CA TRP A 188 -13.71 -4.15 2.18
C TRP A 188 -12.93 -4.90 3.28
N VAL A 189 -12.95 -4.35 4.50
CA VAL A 189 -12.10 -4.80 5.61
C VAL A 189 -12.87 -5.24 6.86
N PHE A 190 -14.20 -5.09 6.86
CA PHE A 190 -15.06 -5.55 7.96
C PHE A 190 -15.63 -6.93 7.67
N GLY A 191 -15.74 -7.79 8.67
CA GLY A 191 -16.26 -9.12 8.45
C GLY A 191 -15.99 -10.05 9.62
N PRO A 192 -16.18 -11.37 9.42
CA PRO A 192 -15.86 -12.35 10.43
C PRO A 192 -14.43 -12.20 10.93
N SER A 193 -14.27 -12.25 12.25
CA SER A 193 -12.99 -12.10 12.92
C SER A 193 -12.63 -13.40 13.64
N ALA A 194 -11.38 -13.82 13.51
CA ALA A 194 -10.80 -14.91 14.27
C ALA A 194 -10.23 -14.39 15.61
N PRO A 195 -10.12 -15.24 16.63
CA PRO A 195 -9.46 -14.87 17.87
C PRO A 195 -8.01 -14.44 17.66
N VAL A 196 -7.57 -13.42 18.40
CA VAL A 196 -6.18 -12.93 18.39
C VAL A 196 -5.47 -13.40 19.65
N ALA A 197 -4.38 -14.15 19.47
CA ALA A 197 -3.62 -14.70 20.58
C ALA A 197 -3.02 -13.57 21.46
N PRO A 198 -2.98 -13.74 22.79
CA PRO A 198 -2.27 -12.83 23.68
C PRO A 198 -0.81 -12.61 23.26
N GLY A 199 -0.33 -11.38 23.38
CA GLY A 199 1.03 -11.00 23.00
C GLY A 199 1.29 -10.94 21.48
N THR A 200 0.25 -11.04 20.64
CA THR A 200 0.40 -10.86 19.18
C THR A 200 1.02 -9.49 18.90
N LEU A 201 2.07 -9.48 18.09
CA LEU A 201 2.79 -8.27 17.69
C LEU A 201 2.61 -8.05 16.20
N VAL A 202 2.15 -6.87 15.82
CA VAL A 202 1.99 -6.45 14.42
C VAL A 202 2.76 -5.17 14.21
N ALA A 203 3.91 -5.26 13.53
CA ALA A 203 4.80 -4.13 13.29
C ALA A 203 4.96 -3.83 11.79
N TRP A 204 5.22 -2.56 11.49
CA TRP A 204 5.70 -2.13 10.18
C TRP A 204 6.73 -1.01 10.35
N PRO A 205 7.96 -1.09 9.81
CA PRO A 205 8.51 -2.20 9.03
C PRO A 205 8.50 -3.53 9.82
N PRO A 206 8.22 -4.64 9.12
CA PRO A 206 8.04 -5.93 9.77
C PRO A 206 9.36 -6.50 10.26
N ALA A 207 9.27 -7.43 11.23
CA ALA A 207 10.42 -8.20 11.66
C ALA A 207 10.93 -9.12 10.53
N GLY A 208 12.25 -9.30 10.45
CA GLY A 208 12.89 -10.13 9.44
C GLY A 208 13.27 -9.36 8.17
N TRP A 209 13.37 -10.07 7.05
CA TRP A 209 13.88 -9.53 5.79
C TRP A 209 12.84 -8.67 5.08
N THR A 210 13.16 -7.40 4.83
CA THR A 210 12.24 -6.42 4.23
C THR A 210 12.95 -5.59 3.15
N PRO A 211 12.36 -5.40 1.95
CA PRO A 211 12.95 -4.52 0.94
C PRO A 211 12.87 -3.05 1.39
N TRP A 212 13.89 -2.24 1.10
CA TRP A 212 13.88 -0.80 1.41
C TRP A 212 12.67 -0.04 0.85
N GLU A 213 12.08 -0.55 -0.23
CA GLU A 213 10.86 -0.07 -0.87
C GLU A 213 9.63 -0.17 0.05
N TRP A 214 9.63 -1.14 0.98
CA TRP A 214 8.57 -1.35 1.98
C TRP A 214 8.93 -0.81 3.37
N VAL A 215 10.14 -0.25 3.55
CA VAL A 215 10.49 0.55 4.73
C VAL A 215 9.94 1.97 4.54
N PHE A 216 8.67 2.13 4.92
CA PHE A 216 7.90 3.37 4.81
C PHE A 216 8.29 4.42 5.86
N ALA A 217 7.73 5.62 5.72
CA ALA A 217 8.10 6.76 6.57
C ALA A 217 7.52 6.65 7.98
N ASP A 218 6.25 6.26 8.10
CA ASP A 218 5.57 6.08 9.37
C ASP A 218 5.72 4.63 9.81
N TRP A 219 6.32 4.43 10.98
CA TRP A 219 6.56 3.12 11.60
C TRP A 219 5.48 2.88 12.65
N THR A 220 5.10 1.63 12.83
CA THR A 220 4.02 1.23 13.74
C THR A 220 4.36 -0.06 14.47
N VAL A 221 3.88 -0.17 15.71
CA VAL A 221 3.74 -1.47 16.39
C VAL A 221 2.44 -1.51 17.17
N ALA A 222 1.70 -2.60 17.02
CA ALA A 222 0.64 -3.01 17.93
C ALA A 222 1.09 -4.26 18.69
N VAL A 223 0.69 -4.37 19.95
CA VAL A 223 0.93 -5.53 20.80
C VAL A 223 -0.36 -5.89 21.52
N GLY A 224 -0.56 -7.17 21.78
CA GLY A 224 -1.68 -7.68 22.57
C GLY A 224 -2.61 -8.59 21.77
N GLY A 225 -3.61 -9.13 22.45
CA GLY A 225 -4.63 -9.98 21.85
C GLY A 225 -5.97 -9.82 22.56
N ASP A 226 -6.87 -10.76 22.32
CA ASP A 226 -8.21 -10.71 22.90
C ASP A 226 -8.15 -10.75 24.44
N GLY A 227 -8.94 -9.88 25.07
CA GLY A 227 -9.02 -9.78 26.53
C GLY A 227 -7.86 -9.02 27.20
N GLN A 228 -6.85 -8.56 26.45
CA GLN A 228 -5.72 -7.83 27.03
C GLN A 228 -5.92 -6.32 27.05
N THR A 229 -5.47 -5.68 28.14
CA THR A 229 -5.43 -4.22 28.27
C THR A 229 -4.03 -3.71 27.96
N VAL A 230 -3.90 -2.90 26.91
CA VAL A 230 -2.61 -2.37 26.44
C VAL A 230 -2.51 -0.88 26.73
N ASP A 231 -1.41 -0.46 27.35
CA ASP A 231 -1.06 0.94 27.58
C ASP A 231 0.31 1.27 26.95
N LEU A 232 0.31 2.30 26.10
CA LEU A 232 1.47 2.81 25.36
C LEU A 232 1.73 4.29 25.66
N SER A 233 1.04 4.87 26.65
CA SER A 233 1.09 6.30 26.97
C SER A 233 2.47 6.76 27.46
N ALA A 234 3.22 5.87 28.11
CA ALA A 234 4.59 6.08 28.56
C ALA A 234 5.65 5.53 27.59
N ALA A 235 5.25 5.11 26.39
CA ALA A 235 6.15 4.42 25.48
C ALA A 235 7.27 5.33 24.96
N THR A 236 8.50 4.80 24.97
CA THR A 236 9.68 5.41 24.34
C THR A 236 10.20 4.49 23.25
N VAL A 237 10.83 5.05 22.22
CA VAL A 237 11.30 4.28 21.06
C VAL A 237 12.76 4.62 20.75
N THR A 238 13.57 3.58 20.59
CA THR A 238 14.93 3.69 20.05
C THR A 238 15.04 2.84 18.79
N VAL A 239 15.83 3.32 17.83
CA VAL A 239 16.14 2.60 16.60
C VAL A 239 17.63 2.72 16.31
N THR A 240 18.28 1.62 15.96
CA THR A 240 19.66 1.61 15.45
C THR A 240 19.71 1.18 14.00
N LEU A 241 20.77 1.54 13.28
CA LEU A 241 21.16 1.05 11.97
C LEU A 241 22.58 0.50 12.11
N ASP A 242 22.74 -0.82 12.00
CA ASP A 242 24.00 -1.54 12.24
C ASP A 242 24.64 -1.16 13.59
N GLY A 243 23.81 -1.03 14.62
CA GLY A 243 24.22 -0.63 15.98
C GLY A 243 24.37 0.88 16.18
N ALA A 244 24.41 1.70 15.13
CA ALA A 244 24.48 3.16 15.27
C ALA A 244 23.07 3.75 15.50
N PRO A 245 22.87 4.62 16.51
CA PRO A 245 21.54 5.17 16.81
C PRO A 245 21.02 6.08 15.71
N LEU A 246 19.72 5.97 15.40
CA LEU A 246 18.99 6.85 14.49
C LEU A 246 18.09 7.83 15.26
N THR A 247 17.83 8.99 14.67
CA THR A 247 16.88 9.95 15.22
C THR A 247 15.45 9.45 15.07
N VAL A 248 14.77 9.27 16.19
CA VAL A 248 13.33 8.96 16.28
C VAL A 248 12.56 10.24 16.58
N SER A 249 11.39 10.39 15.97
CA SER A 249 10.51 11.54 16.19
C SER A 249 9.04 11.17 16.01
N GLY A 250 8.14 12.05 16.46
CA GLY A 250 6.70 11.91 16.19
C GLY A 250 6.05 10.67 16.82
N ILE A 251 6.52 10.25 18.00
CA ILE A 251 5.93 9.15 18.77
C ILE A 251 4.48 9.51 19.15
N ARG A 252 3.53 8.64 18.81
CA ARG A 252 2.09 8.83 19.04
C ARG A 252 1.45 7.52 19.46
N ASP A 253 0.74 7.53 20.59
CA ASP A 253 -0.24 6.50 20.94
C ASP A 253 -1.50 6.69 20.07
N MET A 254 -1.76 5.69 19.24
CA MET A 254 -2.92 5.60 18.37
C MET A 254 -3.88 4.61 19.02
N GLY A 255 -4.87 5.15 19.73
CA GLY A 255 -5.88 4.35 20.45
C GLY A 255 -6.56 3.26 19.59
N PRO A 256 -7.35 2.37 20.20
CA PRO A 256 -7.69 1.05 19.65
C PRO A 256 -8.72 1.03 18.51
N GLY A 257 -9.16 2.18 17.97
CA GLY A 257 -10.31 2.27 17.06
C GLY A 257 -10.14 1.69 15.64
N TYR A 258 -9.12 0.86 15.39
CA TYR A 258 -8.84 0.24 14.08
C TYR A 258 -8.37 -1.21 14.26
N GLY A 259 -8.31 -1.98 13.16
CA GLY A 259 -8.16 -3.44 13.18
C GLY A 259 -7.00 -4.02 14.00
N SER A 260 -5.82 -3.41 13.99
CA SER A 260 -4.67 -3.90 14.79
C SER A 260 -4.73 -3.58 16.29
N GLY A 261 -5.84 -3.04 16.81
CA GLY A 261 -5.94 -2.64 18.23
C GLY A 261 -5.15 -1.37 18.55
N ARG A 262 -4.75 -1.16 19.81
CA ARG A 262 -3.95 0.02 20.20
C ARG A 262 -2.56 -0.07 19.56
N THR A 263 -2.12 1.01 18.93
CA THR A 263 -0.91 1.03 18.08
C THR A 263 -0.05 2.23 18.45
N LEU A 264 1.25 2.05 18.59
CA LEU A 264 2.21 3.15 18.64
C LEU A 264 2.66 3.48 17.21
N SER A 265 2.86 4.77 16.88
CA SER A 265 3.55 5.18 15.65
C SER A 265 4.64 6.20 15.88
N TRP A 266 5.66 6.20 15.02
CA TRP A 266 6.76 7.16 15.02
C TRP A 266 7.39 7.26 13.63
N GLN A 267 8.37 8.14 13.48
CA GLN A 267 9.17 8.31 12.27
C GLN A 267 10.65 8.17 12.59
N VAL A 268 11.42 7.62 11.65
CA VAL A 268 12.86 7.39 11.79
C VAL A 268 13.60 8.11 10.67
N ALA A 269 14.63 8.89 11.03
CA ALA A 269 15.49 9.56 10.06
C ALA A 269 16.53 8.58 9.48
N VAL A 270 16.11 7.71 8.57
CA VAL A 270 17.01 6.78 7.88
C VAL A 270 17.83 7.53 6.81
N PRO A 271 19.17 7.49 6.84
CA PRO A 271 20.00 8.12 5.81
C PRO A 271 19.69 7.56 4.42
N PRO A 272 19.56 8.39 3.37
CA PRO A 272 19.32 7.91 2.01
C PRO A 272 20.40 6.93 1.51
N THR A 273 21.63 7.07 1.98
CA THR A 273 22.76 6.18 1.67
C THR A 273 22.58 4.77 2.21
N ALA A 274 21.82 4.56 3.30
CA ALA A 274 21.53 3.22 3.80
C ALA A 274 20.72 2.38 2.79
N ARG A 275 19.97 3.02 1.88
CA ARG A 275 19.16 2.31 0.89
C ARG A 275 19.98 1.67 -0.24
N THR A 276 21.31 1.85 -0.27
CA THR A 276 22.16 1.31 -1.33
C THR A 276 22.69 -0.10 -1.05
N GLY A 277 22.58 -0.57 0.19
CA GLY A 277 23.02 -1.89 0.63
C GLY A 277 22.01 -2.57 1.55
N ASP A 278 22.42 -3.70 2.10
CA ASP A 278 21.65 -4.41 3.13
C ASP A 278 22.12 -3.95 4.50
N HIS A 279 21.18 -3.68 5.40
CA HIS A 279 21.47 -3.18 6.74
C HIS A 279 20.50 -3.78 7.75
N VAL A 280 20.91 -3.79 9.01
CA VAL A 280 20.10 -4.22 10.12
C VAL A 280 19.59 -3.01 10.87
N LEU A 281 18.26 -2.89 10.98
CA LEU A 281 17.63 -1.96 11.92
C LEU A 281 17.17 -2.73 13.15
N GLU A 282 17.50 -2.26 14.33
CA GLU A 282 16.97 -2.81 15.58
C GLU A 282 16.05 -1.79 16.22
N VAL A 283 14.82 -2.20 16.53
CA VAL A 283 13.81 -1.36 17.16
C VAL A 283 13.60 -1.85 18.58
N THR A 284 13.59 -0.93 19.53
CA THR A 284 13.19 -1.20 20.91
C THR A 284 12.14 -0.19 21.34
N VAL A 285 11.06 -0.69 21.93
CA VAL A 285 10.01 0.12 22.57
C VAL A 285 9.99 -0.23 24.06
N GLY A 286 10.30 0.77 24.88
CA GLY A 286 10.22 0.68 26.34
C GLY A 286 8.96 1.34 26.87
N GLY A 287 8.57 1.07 28.12
CA GLY A 287 7.45 1.73 28.80
C GLY A 287 6.06 1.26 28.39
N ALA A 288 5.95 0.27 27.50
CA ALA A 288 4.69 -0.39 27.20
C ALA A 288 4.28 -1.33 28.34
N THR A 289 2.98 -1.40 28.63
CA THR A 289 2.42 -2.42 29.53
C THR A 289 1.27 -3.17 28.88
N VAL A 290 1.14 -4.43 29.25
CA VAL A 290 0.03 -5.30 28.89
C VAL A 290 -0.49 -5.93 30.17
N ASP A 291 -1.78 -5.75 30.45
CA ASP A 291 -2.43 -6.19 31.70
C ASP A 291 -1.73 -5.65 32.96
N GLY A 292 -1.17 -4.43 32.86
CA GLY A 292 -0.41 -3.76 33.92
C GLY A 292 1.04 -4.24 34.07
N ALA A 293 1.45 -5.30 33.35
CA ALA A 293 2.82 -5.82 33.40
C ALA A 293 3.72 -5.11 32.36
N PRO A 294 4.95 -4.69 32.73
CA PRO A 294 5.93 -4.19 31.79
C PRO A 294 6.18 -5.19 30.66
N THR A 295 5.99 -4.74 29.42
CA THR A 295 6.15 -5.58 28.22
C THR A 295 7.19 -4.94 27.31
N PRO A 296 8.49 -5.31 27.44
CA PRO A 296 9.51 -4.81 26.55
C PRO A 296 9.28 -5.36 25.14
N ILE A 297 9.28 -4.49 24.14
CA ILE A 297 9.08 -4.86 22.75
C ILE A 297 10.36 -4.58 22.00
N SER A 298 10.87 -5.57 21.27
CA SER A 298 11.99 -5.35 20.36
C SER A 298 11.90 -6.29 19.16
N TRP A 299 12.37 -5.81 18.01
CA TRP A 299 12.50 -6.64 16.82
C TRP A 299 13.58 -6.10 15.89
N ARG A 300 14.00 -6.97 14.97
CA ARG A 300 15.01 -6.69 13.96
C ARG A 300 14.38 -6.62 12.58
N VAL A 301 14.75 -5.60 11.81
CA VAL A 301 14.43 -5.47 10.38
C VAL A 301 15.74 -5.63 9.60
N SER A 302 15.87 -6.72 8.85
CA SER A 302 16.96 -6.92 7.90
C SER A 302 16.56 -6.26 6.57
N ALA A 303 16.81 -4.95 6.47
CA ALA A 303 16.43 -4.16 5.32
C ALA A 303 17.39 -4.39 4.16
N PHE A 304 16.89 -4.82 3.00
CA PHE A 304 17.74 -5.15 1.86
C PHE A 304 17.46 -4.26 0.66
N ARG A 305 18.48 -4.08 -0.18
CA ARG A 305 18.32 -3.47 -1.49
C ARG A 305 17.73 -4.51 -2.45
N ALA A 306 16.51 -4.29 -2.88
CA ALA A 306 15.97 -4.98 -4.03
C ALA A 306 16.77 -4.49 -5.26
N GLN A 307 17.61 -5.35 -5.84
CA GLN A 307 18.34 -4.98 -7.04
C GLN A 307 17.34 -4.65 -8.16
N GLY A 308 17.59 -3.58 -8.91
CA GLY A 308 16.89 -3.36 -10.18
C GLY A 308 17.18 -4.55 -11.10
N THR A 309 16.26 -4.91 -11.97
CA THR A 309 16.38 -5.93 -13.01
C THR A 309 17.42 -5.55 -14.08
N GLY A 310 18.66 -5.29 -13.67
CA GLY A 310 19.84 -5.10 -14.49
C GLY A 310 20.86 -6.16 -14.12
N GLY A 311 21.15 -7.05 -15.07
CA GLY A 311 21.96 -8.24 -14.88
C GLY A 311 23.27 -7.98 -14.12
N GLY A 312 23.48 -8.77 -13.09
CA GLY A 312 24.75 -8.95 -12.41
C GLY A 312 25.05 -10.43 -12.37
N THR A 313 25.69 -10.93 -13.42
CA THR A 313 26.54 -12.12 -13.30
C THR A 313 27.68 -11.77 -12.37
N GLY A 314 27.80 -12.49 -11.27
CA GLY A 314 28.94 -12.43 -10.36
C GLY A 314 28.63 -13.29 -9.13
N GLY A 315 29.38 -14.33 -8.80
CA GLY A 315 30.52 -14.94 -9.46
C GLY A 315 30.81 -16.21 -8.68
N GLY A 316 30.77 -17.36 -9.35
CA GLY A 316 31.23 -18.63 -8.83
C GLY A 316 32.41 -19.07 -9.66
N GLY A 317 33.62 -18.81 -9.16
CA GLY A 317 34.86 -19.28 -9.79
C GLY A 317 34.96 -20.80 -9.71
N GLY A 318 35.25 -21.41 -10.86
CA GLY A 318 35.55 -22.83 -11.00
C GLY A 318 35.97 -23.08 -12.44
N GLY A 319 37.26 -22.88 -12.72
CA GLY A 319 37.82 -23.13 -14.04
C GLY A 319 37.92 -24.61 -14.39
N THR A 320 37.82 -24.93 -15.68
CA THR A 320 38.79 -25.70 -16.48
C THR A 320 38.26 -25.89 -17.90
N GLY A 321 39.15 -25.80 -18.89
CA GLY A 321 39.06 -26.58 -20.13
C GLY A 321 38.56 -25.92 -21.42
N SER A 322 39.51 -25.33 -22.17
CA SER A 322 39.76 -25.49 -23.63
C SER A 322 38.63 -25.53 -24.67
N GLY A 323 38.76 -24.69 -25.71
CA GLY A 323 38.14 -24.91 -27.02
C GLY A 323 38.03 -23.63 -27.86
N GLY A 324 38.93 -23.46 -28.84
CA GLY A 324 39.02 -22.27 -29.69
C GLY A 324 37.91 -22.12 -30.75
N GLY A 325 37.79 -20.91 -31.27
CA GLY A 325 36.91 -20.58 -32.39
C GLY A 325 36.98 -19.10 -32.75
N THR A 326 37.77 -18.78 -33.77
CA THR A 326 37.95 -17.47 -34.39
C THR A 326 36.67 -16.96 -35.07
N GLY A 327 36.39 -15.66 -34.95
CA GLY A 327 35.32 -14.99 -35.72
C GLY A 327 35.29 -13.48 -35.50
N THR A 328 36.04 -12.74 -36.31
CA THR A 328 36.02 -11.29 -36.42
C THR A 328 34.74 -10.79 -37.11
N GLY A 329 34.10 -9.75 -36.56
CA GLY A 329 33.02 -9.02 -37.21
C GLY A 329 32.73 -7.73 -36.45
N GLY A 330 33.36 -6.63 -36.87
CA GLY A 330 33.10 -5.29 -36.36
C GLY A 330 31.72 -4.78 -36.78
N GLY A 331 31.02 -4.12 -35.86
CA GLY A 331 29.76 -3.45 -36.10
C GLY A 331 29.57 -2.35 -35.05
N SER A 332 29.60 -1.11 -35.52
CA SER A 332 29.67 0.14 -34.76
C SER A 332 28.74 0.24 -33.55
N GLY A 333 29.29 0.79 -32.47
CA GLY A 333 28.55 1.22 -31.30
C GLY A 333 27.51 2.29 -31.67
N SER A 334 26.25 1.98 -31.36
CA SER A 334 25.21 2.98 -31.18
C SER A 334 24.90 3.02 -29.69
N GLY A 335 25.31 4.11 -29.04
CA GLY A 335 25.01 4.37 -27.64
C GLY A 335 23.50 4.50 -27.44
N GLY A 336 22.86 3.39 -27.12
CA GLY A 336 21.50 3.35 -26.61
C GLY A 336 21.47 3.98 -25.22
N GLY A 337 21.40 5.31 -25.18
CA GLY A 337 21.09 6.03 -23.95
C GLY A 337 19.73 5.56 -23.46
N THR A 338 19.71 4.74 -22.42
CA THR A 338 18.50 4.30 -21.73
C THR A 338 17.82 5.53 -21.15
N THR A 339 16.96 6.18 -21.93
CA THR A 339 16.18 7.32 -21.44
C THR A 339 15.20 6.81 -20.40
N THR A 340 15.55 6.95 -19.12
CA THR A 340 14.67 6.71 -17.98
C THR A 340 13.36 7.46 -18.21
N SER A 341 12.26 6.71 -18.35
CA SER A 341 10.94 7.29 -18.56
C SER A 341 10.53 8.13 -17.35
N VAL A 342 9.96 9.31 -17.59
CA VAL A 342 9.41 10.12 -16.48
C VAL A 342 8.18 9.43 -15.89
N SER A 343 8.14 9.28 -14.56
CA SER A 343 7.05 8.62 -13.85
C SER A 343 6.90 9.13 -12.42
N PHE A 344 5.70 9.00 -11.85
CA PHE A 344 5.49 9.19 -10.41
C PHE A 344 5.58 7.84 -9.71
N THR A 345 6.48 7.70 -8.75
CA THR A 345 6.57 6.48 -7.92
C THR A 345 5.57 6.49 -6.75
N ARG A 346 4.96 7.64 -6.48
CA ARG A 346 3.90 7.84 -5.50
C ARG A 346 3.12 9.12 -5.82
N ARG A 347 1.91 9.23 -5.27
CA ARG A 347 1.11 10.45 -5.41
C ARG A 347 1.84 11.65 -4.78
N PRO A 348 1.72 12.86 -5.35
CA PRO A 348 2.17 14.07 -4.67
C PRO A 348 1.46 14.28 -3.33
N ALA A 349 2.20 14.71 -2.32
CA ALA A 349 1.68 15.04 -1.00
C ALA A 349 1.81 16.55 -0.73
N ILE A 350 0.93 17.08 0.13
CA ILE A 350 1.05 18.44 0.66
C ILE A 350 1.54 18.36 2.10
N THR A 351 2.71 18.95 2.37
CA THR A 351 3.22 19.14 3.74
C THR A 351 2.96 20.58 4.21
N GLY A 352 2.97 20.79 5.53
CA GLY A 352 2.54 22.05 6.15
C GLY A 352 1.04 22.06 6.50
N ALA A 353 0.39 20.90 6.35
CA ALA A 353 -0.96 20.62 6.82
C ALA A 353 -0.90 19.55 7.93
N SER A 354 -1.77 19.66 8.93
CA SER A 354 -1.91 18.68 10.00
C SER A 354 -3.28 18.01 9.89
N ARG A 355 -3.29 16.67 9.80
CA ARG A 355 -4.49 15.84 9.63
C ARG A 355 -5.39 16.30 8.47
N GLY A 356 -4.79 16.61 7.32
CA GLY A 356 -5.52 17.13 6.16
C GLY A 356 -6.12 18.53 6.34
N THR A 357 -5.78 19.25 7.43
CA THR A 357 -6.22 20.61 7.69
C THR A 357 -5.07 21.61 7.74
N THR A 358 -5.34 22.85 7.36
CA THR A 358 -4.37 23.96 7.48
C THR A 358 -5.07 25.27 7.86
N ARG A 359 -4.31 26.33 8.10
CA ARG A 359 -4.82 27.65 8.50
C ARG A 359 -4.38 28.71 7.49
N VAL A 360 -5.14 29.81 7.42
CA VAL A 360 -4.73 30.99 6.65
C VAL A 360 -3.35 31.46 7.15
N GLY A 361 -2.46 31.82 6.22
CA GLY A 361 -1.08 32.23 6.49
C GLY A 361 -0.05 31.09 6.45
N ALA A 362 -0.48 29.83 6.59
CA ALA A 362 0.40 28.67 6.55
C ALA A 362 1.10 28.53 5.20
N LEU A 363 2.32 28.00 5.21
CA LEU A 363 3.07 27.67 4.00
C LEU A 363 2.92 26.18 3.69
N LEU A 364 2.21 25.86 2.63
CA LEU A 364 2.10 24.51 2.09
C LEU A 364 3.27 24.25 1.13
N ARG A 365 3.77 23.01 1.11
CA ARG A 365 4.82 22.57 0.19
C ARG A 365 4.39 21.29 -0.51
N ALA A 366 4.67 21.20 -1.80
CA ALA A 366 4.45 20.01 -2.60
C ALA A 366 5.63 19.04 -2.43
N ARG A 367 5.37 17.83 -1.94
CA ARG A 367 6.30 16.70 -2.00
C ARG A 367 5.87 15.78 -3.14
N THR A 368 6.84 15.20 -3.84
CA THR A 368 6.59 14.40 -5.04
C THR A 368 7.45 13.14 -5.02
N GLY A 369 6.94 12.05 -5.60
CA GLY A 369 7.73 10.87 -5.98
C GLY A 369 8.14 10.89 -7.46
N LEU A 370 8.25 12.05 -8.08
CA LEU A 370 8.57 12.17 -9.50
C LEU A 370 10.02 11.74 -9.77
N ARG A 371 10.21 10.83 -10.73
CA ARG A 371 11.52 10.34 -11.21
C ARG A 371 11.63 10.56 -12.71
N GLY A 372 12.86 10.66 -13.23
CA GLY A 372 13.14 10.81 -14.66
C GLY A 372 12.74 12.17 -15.28
N ALA A 373 12.24 13.13 -14.51
CA ALA A 373 11.88 14.45 -15.02
C ALA A 373 13.10 15.38 -15.11
N THR A 374 13.33 15.96 -16.27
CA THR A 374 14.26 17.09 -16.49
C THR A 374 13.60 18.44 -16.18
N ARG A 375 12.27 18.52 -16.23
CA ARG A 375 11.50 19.71 -15.86
C ARG A 375 10.28 19.34 -15.02
N THR A 376 10.09 20.05 -13.91
CA THR A 376 8.90 19.91 -13.04
C THR A 376 8.15 21.23 -12.95
N THR A 377 6.83 21.20 -13.10
CA THR A 377 5.97 22.38 -12.91
C THR A 377 4.85 22.09 -11.92
N TYR A 378 4.45 23.11 -11.17
CA TYR A 378 3.42 23.02 -10.14
C TYR A 378 2.24 23.91 -10.50
N ARG A 379 1.05 23.51 -10.07
CA ARG A 379 -0.15 24.33 -10.12
C ARG A 379 -1.01 24.09 -8.91
N TRP A 380 -1.10 25.07 -8.03
CA TRP A 380 -2.00 25.00 -6.88
C TRP A 380 -3.44 25.28 -7.31
N ARG A 381 -4.38 24.58 -6.67
CA ARG A 381 -5.81 24.59 -6.98
C ARG A 381 -6.60 24.84 -5.71
N ARG A 382 -7.69 25.59 -5.82
CA ARG A 382 -8.69 25.86 -4.79
C ARG A 382 -10.02 25.28 -5.27
N ASP A 383 -10.58 24.35 -4.52
CA ASP A 383 -11.82 23.63 -4.87
C ASP A 383 -11.80 23.08 -6.31
N GLY A 384 -10.64 22.55 -6.72
CA GLY A 384 -10.42 22.05 -8.08
C GLY A 384 -10.14 23.13 -9.13
N ALA A 385 -10.40 24.42 -8.89
CA ALA A 385 -10.05 25.49 -9.82
C ALA A 385 -8.59 25.92 -9.68
N THR A 386 -7.94 26.28 -10.79
CA THR A 386 -6.55 26.78 -10.77
C THR A 386 -6.44 28.11 -10.01
N ILE A 387 -5.49 28.21 -9.08
CA ILE A 387 -5.14 29.48 -8.44
C ILE A 387 -4.16 30.22 -9.36
N ARG A 388 -4.59 31.35 -9.93
CA ARG A 388 -3.77 32.17 -10.84
C ARG A 388 -2.47 32.58 -10.14
N GLY A 389 -1.33 32.38 -10.83
CA GLY A 389 0.01 32.70 -10.34
C GLY A 389 0.62 31.70 -9.35
N ALA A 390 -0.13 30.73 -8.83
CA ALA A 390 0.39 29.76 -7.87
C ALA A 390 1.10 28.58 -8.57
N THR A 391 2.31 28.83 -9.06
CA THR A 391 3.12 27.87 -9.86
C THR A 391 4.37 27.34 -9.16
N ARG A 392 4.66 27.82 -7.95
CA ARG A 392 5.83 27.41 -7.18
C ARG A 392 5.59 26.06 -6.50
N SER A 393 6.67 25.39 -6.11
CA SER A 393 6.61 24.16 -5.28
C SER A 393 6.02 24.40 -3.89
N SER A 394 5.84 25.66 -3.49
CA SER A 394 5.18 26.08 -2.26
C SER A 394 4.03 27.04 -2.53
N TYR A 395 3.06 27.08 -1.60
CA TYR A 395 1.92 27.98 -1.64
C TYR A 395 1.58 28.49 -0.26
N ARG A 396 1.48 29.82 -0.12
CA ARG A 396 1.02 30.46 1.11
C ARG A 396 -0.49 30.55 1.10
N VAL A 397 -1.13 29.94 2.10
CA VAL A 397 -2.59 29.95 2.24
C VAL A 397 -3.06 31.38 2.48
N THR A 398 -3.99 31.84 1.65
CA THR A 398 -4.54 33.20 1.67
C THR A 398 -5.91 33.22 2.36
N ARG A 399 -6.41 34.42 2.69
CA ARG A 399 -7.76 34.58 3.25
C ARG A 399 -8.86 34.02 2.32
N ARG A 400 -8.66 34.04 1.00
CA ARG A 400 -9.60 33.49 0.01
C ARG A 400 -9.70 31.96 0.04
N ASP A 401 -8.75 31.30 0.67
CA ASP A 401 -8.74 29.85 0.81
C ASP A 401 -9.51 29.37 2.05
N ARG A 402 -9.93 30.27 2.95
CA ARG A 402 -10.64 29.94 4.19
C ARG A 402 -11.88 29.09 3.92
N GLY A 403 -11.98 27.94 4.59
CA GLY A 403 -13.05 26.96 4.39
C GLY A 403 -12.98 26.16 3.09
N ARG A 404 -12.00 26.44 2.20
CA ARG A 404 -11.84 25.80 0.89
C ARG A 404 -10.85 24.64 0.94
N ARG A 405 -10.84 23.83 -0.11
CA ARG A 405 -9.91 22.71 -0.31
C ARG A 405 -8.77 23.12 -1.22
N ILE A 406 -7.53 22.83 -0.80
CA ILE A 406 -6.32 23.15 -1.55
C ILE A 406 -5.63 21.88 -2.01
N SER A 407 -5.31 21.78 -3.30
CA SER A 407 -4.49 20.70 -3.88
C SER A 407 -3.41 21.25 -4.79
N VAL A 408 -2.41 20.43 -5.15
CA VAL A 408 -1.38 20.80 -6.11
C VAL A 408 -1.30 19.76 -7.24
N ARG A 409 -1.37 20.23 -8.48
CA ARG A 409 -1.10 19.43 -9.69
C ARG A 409 0.36 19.60 -10.07
N ILE A 410 1.05 18.49 -10.29
CA ILE A 410 2.47 18.45 -10.64
C ILE A 410 2.61 17.80 -12.01
N THR A 411 3.33 18.45 -12.91
CA THR A 411 3.67 17.91 -14.23
C THR A 411 5.18 17.73 -14.33
N GLY A 412 5.61 16.51 -14.60
CA GLY A 412 7.00 16.19 -14.92
C GLY A 412 7.18 16.00 -16.41
N ARG A 413 8.31 16.46 -16.96
CA ARG A 413 8.71 16.26 -18.36
C ARG A 413 10.12 15.67 -18.39
N ASP A 414 10.35 14.62 -19.19
CA ASP A 414 11.71 14.08 -19.42
C ASP A 414 12.46 14.80 -20.55
N ALA A 415 13.70 14.37 -20.79
CA ALA A 415 14.56 14.86 -21.88
C ALA A 415 13.99 14.62 -23.27
N ALA A 416 13.22 13.53 -23.46
CA ALA A 416 12.55 13.20 -24.71
C ALA A 416 11.24 14.00 -24.92
N GLY A 417 10.87 14.83 -23.94
CA GLY A 417 9.72 15.69 -24.01
C GLY A 417 8.40 15.07 -23.56
N ARG A 418 8.38 13.80 -23.13
CA ARG A 418 7.18 13.12 -22.61
C ARG A 418 6.78 13.71 -21.28
N THR A 419 5.47 13.76 -21.00
CA THR A 419 4.93 14.38 -19.78
C THR A 419 4.06 13.43 -18.97
N VAL A 420 4.24 13.42 -17.65
CA VAL A 420 3.34 12.78 -16.69
C VAL A 420 2.75 13.81 -15.73
N VAL A 421 1.52 13.56 -15.27
CA VAL A 421 0.80 14.50 -14.43
C VAL A 421 0.09 13.80 -13.28
N ALA A 422 0.34 14.26 -12.06
CA ALA A 422 -0.35 13.81 -10.86
C ALA A 422 -0.89 14.98 -10.05
N THR A 423 -1.93 14.77 -9.24
CA THR A 423 -2.50 15.79 -8.34
C THR A 423 -2.55 15.24 -6.92
N SER A 424 -2.16 16.06 -5.94
CA SER A 424 -2.16 15.69 -4.53
C SER A 424 -3.57 15.51 -3.96
N ALA A 425 -3.64 14.95 -2.75
CA ALA A 425 -4.82 15.05 -1.90
C ALA A 425 -5.17 16.51 -1.64
N THR A 426 -6.42 16.78 -1.28
CA THR A 426 -6.80 18.11 -0.82
C THR A 426 -6.51 18.28 0.66
N VAL A 427 -6.10 19.48 1.03
CA VAL A 427 -6.06 19.96 2.42
C VAL A 427 -7.16 20.98 2.62
N ARG A 428 -7.96 20.84 3.68
CA ARG A 428 -9.02 21.80 4.03
C ARG A 428 -8.44 22.96 4.86
N VAL A 429 -8.70 24.19 4.44
CA VAL A 429 -8.37 25.36 5.26
C VAL A 429 -9.47 25.57 6.30
N ARG A 430 -9.10 25.75 7.56
CA ARG A 430 -10.05 26.00 8.66
C ARG A 430 -10.90 27.25 8.36
N ARG A 431 -12.19 27.18 8.73
CA ARG A 431 -13.12 28.31 8.64
C ARG A 431 -12.72 29.43 9.58
#